data_AF-A0A392MVX9-F1
#
_entry.id   AF-A0A392MVX9-F1
#
_cell.length_a   1.000
_cell.length_b   1.000
_cell.length_c   1.000
_cell.angle_alpha   90.00
_cell.angle_beta   90.00
_cell.angle_gamma   90.00
#
_symmetry.space_group_name_H-M   'P 1'
#
loop_
_entity.id
_entity.type
_entity.pdbx_description
1 polymer ?
#
loop_
_entity_poly.entity_id
_entity_poly.type
_entity_poly.pdbx_seq_one_letter_code
_entity_poly.pdbx_strand_id
1 'polypeptide(L)'
;AASFRKIVPRKDEKWWLPVPCVLPGGLSEKSRKHLTEKRDCANQIHKAAMAINSNILAEIDIPETYIDDLPKSGRGSLGDTIYHYMYTADKFSPDRLLDCLKISSEHEALDLADRVESSMYTWRRKACLSHSKSSWKEVKDLMDDTDWKDKNYILADRAEALLFSLKQRYPELSQTSLDTCKIQYNRDVGKAVLESYSRVLEGLAFNIVAWIEDVLCVDKSMTNREV
;
A
#
# COMPACT_ATOMS: atom_id res chain seq x y z
N ALA A 1 30.34 -37.98 12.57
CA ALA A 1 29.98 -36.56 12.76
C ALA A 1 29.61 -35.98 11.39
N ALA A 2 28.62 -35.08 11.36
CA ALA A 2 27.98 -34.48 10.18
C ALA A 2 27.22 -35.45 9.24
N SER A 3 26.02 -35.86 9.66
CA SER A 3 25.00 -36.30 8.71
C SER A 3 24.57 -35.08 7.89
N PHE A 4 24.86 -35.08 6.59
CA PHE A 4 24.35 -34.11 5.63
C PHE A 4 22.81 -34.20 5.66
N ARG A 5 22.18 -33.37 6.48
CA ARG A 5 20.73 -33.19 6.48
C ARG A 5 20.34 -32.80 5.05
N LYS A 6 19.36 -33.49 4.46
CA LYS A 6 18.76 -33.11 3.18
C LYS A 6 18.23 -31.67 3.32
N ILE A 7 18.98 -30.72 2.79
CA ILE A 7 18.54 -29.33 2.65
C ILE A 7 17.44 -29.37 1.58
N VAL A 8 16.19 -29.09 1.97
CA VAL A 8 15.15 -28.81 0.98
C VAL A 8 15.49 -27.44 0.41
N PRO A 9 15.74 -27.30 -0.90
CA PRO A 9 16.00 -26.00 -1.50
C PRO A 9 14.78 -25.11 -1.26
N ARG A 10 14.99 -23.94 -0.66
CA ARG A 10 14.00 -22.84 -0.72
C ARG A 10 13.86 -22.43 -2.19
N LYS A 11 12.69 -21.94 -2.60
CA LYS A 11 12.63 -21.06 -3.77
C LYS A 11 13.47 -19.82 -3.41
N ASP A 12 14.65 -19.75 -4.01
CA ASP A 12 15.74 -18.83 -3.69
C ASP A 12 15.33 -17.36 -3.76
N GLU A 13 15.29 -16.67 -2.61
CA GLU A 13 15.37 -15.19 -2.54
C GLU A 13 16.14 -14.66 -1.31
N LYS A 14 16.22 -15.43 -0.20
CA LYS A 14 16.79 -14.96 1.09
C LYS A 14 17.95 -15.83 1.60
N TRP A 15 19.08 -15.82 0.90
CA TRP A 15 20.25 -16.67 1.20
C TRP A 15 20.88 -16.45 2.59
N TRP A 16 20.63 -15.30 3.22
CA TRP A 16 21.13 -14.95 4.55
C TRP A 16 20.30 -15.56 5.70
N LEU A 17 19.12 -16.13 5.43
CA LEU A 17 18.29 -16.74 6.46
C LEU A 17 18.66 -18.20 6.68
N PRO A 18 18.72 -18.69 7.93
CA PRO A 18 18.93 -20.11 8.20
C PRO A 18 17.79 -20.95 7.61
N VAL A 19 18.13 -22.14 7.13
CA VAL A 19 17.15 -23.08 6.55
C VAL A 19 16.43 -23.83 7.68
N PRO A 20 15.09 -23.77 7.75
CA PRO A 20 14.33 -24.54 8.71
C PRO A 20 14.56 -26.04 8.53
N CYS A 21 14.80 -26.73 9.64
CA CYS A 21 15.01 -28.18 9.64
C CYS A 21 13.96 -28.85 10.53
N VAL A 22 13.24 -29.82 9.98
CA VAL A 22 12.30 -30.69 10.70
C VAL A 22 12.80 -32.13 10.62
N LEU A 23 12.52 -32.94 11.65
CA LEU A 23 12.90 -34.35 11.66
C LEU A 23 12.14 -35.14 10.57
N PRO A 24 12.68 -36.29 10.10
CA PRO A 24 11.89 -37.28 9.36
C PRO A 24 10.64 -37.66 10.17
N GLY A 25 9.48 -37.81 9.52
CA GLY A 25 8.17 -37.90 10.17
C GLY A 25 7.47 -36.56 10.44
N GLY A 26 8.15 -35.43 10.24
CA GLY A 26 7.59 -34.10 10.45
C GLY A 26 7.46 -33.69 11.92
N LEU A 27 6.71 -32.62 12.15
CA LEU A 27 6.34 -32.12 13.47
C LEU A 27 5.24 -32.98 14.09
N SER A 28 5.26 -33.09 15.41
CA SER A 28 4.13 -33.65 16.15
C SER A 28 2.89 -32.77 15.96
N GLU A 29 1.70 -33.37 15.99
CA GLU A 29 0.43 -32.65 15.84
C GLU A 29 0.30 -31.50 16.86
N LYS A 30 0.71 -31.74 18.11
CA LYS A 30 0.75 -30.72 19.17
C LYS A 30 1.61 -29.52 18.78
N SER A 31 2.80 -29.75 18.23
CA SER A 31 3.72 -28.68 17.83
C SER A 31 3.20 -27.92 16.62
N ARG A 32 2.63 -28.63 15.64
CA ARG A 32 2.00 -28.02 14.45
C ARG A 32 0.84 -27.11 14.84
N LYS A 33 -0.04 -27.59 15.73
CA LYS A 33 -1.16 -26.80 16.26
C LYS A 33 -0.66 -25.55 16.99
N HIS A 34 0.35 -25.71 17.86
CA HIS A 34 0.93 -24.57 18.58
C HIS A 34 1.54 -23.51 17.65
N LEU A 35 2.28 -23.92 16.63
CA LEU A 35 2.84 -22.99 15.62
C LEU A 35 1.74 -22.27 14.86
N THR A 36 0.66 -22.97 14.50
CA THR A 36 -0.49 -22.39 13.81
C THR A 36 -1.15 -21.31 14.67
N GLU A 37 -1.40 -21.60 15.95
CA GLU A 37 -1.95 -20.63 16.91
C GLU A 37 -1.04 -19.38 17.05
N LYS A 38 0.29 -19.57 17.10
CA LYS A 38 1.24 -18.46 17.19
C LYS A 38 1.30 -17.62 15.91
N ARG A 39 1.23 -18.25 14.73
CA ARG A 39 1.14 -17.56 13.45
C ARG A 39 -0.13 -16.71 13.38
N ASP A 40 -1.27 -17.27 13.78
CA ASP A 40 -2.55 -16.56 13.71
C ASP A 40 -2.58 -15.37 14.67
N CYS A 41 -1.99 -15.52 15.87
CA CYS A 41 -1.80 -14.41 16.80
C CYS A 41 -0.88 -13.32 16.23
N ALA A 42 0.26 -13.69 15.65
CA ALA A 42 1.18 -12.74 15.02
C ALA A 42 0.52 -12.01 13.83
N ASN A 43 -0.30 -12.69 13.04
CA ASN A 43 -1.04 -12.08 11.94
C ASN A 43 -2.08 -11.05 12.43
N GLN A 44 -2.74 -11.29 13.57
CA GLN A 44 -3.63 -10.29 14.18
C GLN A 44 -2.86 -9.05 14.65
N ILE A 45 -1.67 -9.23 15.24
CA ILE A 45 -0.78 -8.13 15.63
C ILE A 45 -0.34 -7.34 14.39
N HIS A 46 0.06 -8.02 13.33
CA HIS A 46 0.46 -7.40 12.07
C HIS A 46 -0.67 -6.51 11.51
N LYS A 47 -1.89 -7.04 11.40
CA LYS A 47 -3.07 -6.28 10.94
C LYS A 47 -3.37 -5.07 11.81
N ALA A 48 -3.30 -5.22 13.14
CA ALA A 48 -3.55 -4.13 14.06
C ALA A 48 -2.48 -3.03 13.96
N ALA A 49 -1.20 -3.41 13.87
CA ALA A 49 -0.09 -2.49 13.71
C ALA A 49 -0.18 -1.71 12.39
N MET A 50 -0.46 -2.40 11.29
CA MET A 50 -0.66 -1.80 9.97
C MET A 50 -1.84 -0.80 9.96
N ALA A 51 -2.95 -1.14 10.63
CA ALA A 51 -4.09 -0.23 10.75
C ALA A 51 -3.77 1.03 11.57
N ILE A 52 -3.03 0.89 12.67
CA ILE A 52 -2.54 2.03 13.45
C ILE A 52 -1.62 2.91 12.59
N ASN A 53 -0.64 2.31 11.91
CA ASN A 53 0.31 3.03 11.07
C ASN A 53 -0.40 3.82 9.98
N SER A 54 -1.32 3.17 9.27
CA SER A 54 -2.13 3.79 8.21
C SER A 54 -2.96 4.98 8.72
N ASN A 55 -3.59 4.85 9.89
CA ASN A 55 -4.39 5.93 10.48
C ASN A 55 -3.51 7.12 10.87
N ILE A 56 -2.35 6.88 11.48
CA ILE A 56 -1.43 7.97 11.87
C ILE A 56 -0.88 8.67 10.64
N LEU A 57 -0.50 7.95 9.59
CA LEU A 57 -0.09 8.56 8.32
C LEU A 57 -1.20 9.41 7.70
N ALA A 58 -2.47 8.99 7.79
CA ALA A 58 -3.61 9.78 7.31
C ALA A 58 -3.77 11.10 8.09
N GLU A 59 -3.50 11.09 9.40
CA GLU A 59 -3.56 12.27 10.27
C GLU A 59 -2.34 13.20 10.16
N ILE A 60 -1.19 12.74 9.64
CA ILE A 60 -0.04 13.60 9.41
C ILE A 60 -0.36 14.57 8.25
N ASP A 61 -0.18 15.86 8.51
CA ASP A 61 -0.40 16.92 7.53
C ASP A 61 0.51 16.74 6.32
N ILE A 62 -0.01 17.11 5.16
CA ILE A 62 0.74 17.01 3.91
C ILE A 62 1.78 18.15 3.88
N PRO A 63 3.08 17.85 3.74
CA PRO A 63 4.10 18.89 3.69
C PRO A 63 3.94 19.82 2.49
N GLU A 64 4.20 21.13 2.68
CA GLU A 64 4.15 22.12 1.60
C GLU A 64 5.11 21.77 0.46
N THR A 65 6.26 21.19 0.77
CA THR A 65 7.25 20.70 -0.20
C THR A 65 6.63 19.70 -1.19
N TYR A 66 5.83 18.75 -0.70
CA TYR A 66 5.12 17.80 -1.56
C TYR A 66 4.13 18.52 -2.49
N ILE A 67 3.37 19.48 -1.95
CA ILE A 67 2.38 20.24 -2.72
C ILE A 67 3.04 21.09 -3.80
N ASP A 68 4.21 21.67 -3.52
CA ASP A 68 4.97 22.49 -4.47
C ASP A 68 5.59 21.66 -5.59
N ASP A 69 6.00 20.44 -5.29
CA ASP A 69 6.53 19.47 -6.26
C ASP A 69 5.44 18.78 -7.10
N LEU A 70 4.16 18.99 -6.78
CA LEU A 70 3.07 18.41 -7.55
C LEU A 70 3.11 18.83 -9.02
N PRO A 71 2.84 17.90 -9.95
CA PRO A 71 2.78 18.19 -11.37
C PRO A 71 1.64 19.15 -11.70
N LYS A 72 1.80 19.91 -12.78
CA LYS A 72 0.78 20.88 -13.23
C LYS A 72 -0.51 20.23 -13.73
N SER A 73 -0.51 18.93 -14.02
CA SER A 73 -1.64 18.21 -14.61
C SER A 73 -1.80 16.82 -13.99
N GLY A 74 -2.90 16.60 -13.25
CA GLY A 74 -3.24 15.28 -12.72
C GLY A 74 -3.48 14.25 -13.83
N ARG A 75 -4.04 14.66 -14.98
CA ARG A 75 -4.12 13.80 -16.17
C ARG A 75 -2.74 13.36 -16.66
N GLY A 76 -1.76 14.26 -16.62
CA GLY A 76 -0.39 13.97 -17.07
C GLY A 76 0.29 12.91 -16.21
N SER A 77 0.11 12.97 -14.88
CA SER A 77 0.65 11.99 -13.94
C SER A 77 -0.08 10.65 -14.02
N LEU A 78 -1.41 10.69 -14.11
CA LEU A 78 -2.23 9.48 -14.10
C LEU A 78 -2.15 8.71 -15.41
N GLY A 79 -1.98 9.41 -16.53
CA GLY A 79 -2.00 8.84 -17.88
C GLY A 79 -3.41 8.81 -18.49
N ASP A 80 -3.45 8.90 -19.83
CA ASP A 80 -4.68 9.14 -20.58
C ASP A 80 -5.74 8.06 -20.42
N THR A 81 -5.34 6.78 -20.41
CA THR A 81 -6.27 5.64 -20.32
C THR A 81 -7.06 5.66 -19.02
N ILE A 82 -6.36 5.83 -17.89
CA ILE A 82 -6.97 5.82 -16.56
C ILE A 82 -7.80 7.09 -16.37
N TYR A 83 -7.26 8.24 -16.79
CA TYR A 83 -8.00 9.51 -16.77
C TYR A 83 -9.30 9.43 -17.56
N HIS A 84 -9.27 8.89 -18.79
CA HIS A 84 -10.46 8.76 -19.63
C HIS A 84 -11.54 7.92 -18.94
N TYR A 85 -11.17 6.76 -18.40
CA TYR A 85 -12.10 5.91 -17.64
C TYR A 85 -12.69 6.64 -16.42
N MET A 86 -11.85 7.35 -15.66
CA MET A 86 -12.29 8.15 -14.52
C MET A 86 -13.14 9.36 -14.91
N TYR A 87 -12.98 9.91 -16.11
CA TYR A 87 -13.68 11.11 -16.55
C TYR A 87 -15.04 10.80 -17.20
N THR A 88 -15.12 9.78 -18.05
CA THR A 88 -16.32 9.48 -18.84
C THR A 88 -17.29 8.51 -18.16
N ALA A 89 -16.88 7.85 -17.08
CA ALA A 89 -17.76 6.92 -16.38
C ALA A 89 -18.94 7.65 -15.73
N ASP A 90 -20.15 7.34 -16.17
CA ASP A 90 -21.40 7.76 -15.50
C ASP A 90 -21.46 7.18 -14.08
N LYS A 91 -21.11 5.89 -13.95
CA LYS A 91 -20.90 5.20 -12.67
C LYS A 91 -19.46 4.68 -12.60
N PHE A 92 -18.62 5.37 -11.84
CA PHE A 92 -17.23 4.96 -11.63
C PHE A 92 -17.15 3.72 -10.73
N SER A 93 -16.37 2.73 -11.16
CA SER A 93 -16.06 1.53 -10.38
C SER A 93 -14.54 1.34 -10.37
N PRO A 94 -13.87 1.52 -9.20
CA PRO A 94 -12.42 1.38 -9.10
C PRO A 94 -11.97 -0.06 -9.32
N ASP A 95 -12.71 -1.05 -8.82
CA ASP A 95 -12.34 -2.47 -8.96
C ASP A 95 -12.33 -2.91 -10.43
N ARG A 96 -13.34 -2.49 -11.21
CA ARG A 96 -13.38 -2.76 -12.67
C ARG A 96 -12.21 -2.13 -13.42
N LEU A 97 -11.80 -0.92 -13.02
CA LEU A 97 -10.63 -0.27 -13.60
C LEU A 97 -9.37 -1.07 -13.28
N LEU A 98 -9.18 -1.46 -12.01
CA LEU A 98 -8.04 -2.26 -11.57
C LEU A 98 -8.00 -3.63 -12.27
N ASP A 99 -9.14 -4.26 -12.54
CA ASP A 99 -9.22 -5.52 -13.31
C ASP A 99 -8.79 -5.36 -14.77
N CYS A 100 -8.94 -4.17 -15.33
CA CYS A 100 -8.49 -3.85 -16.69
C CYS A 100 -6.99 -3.49 -16.76
N LEU A 101 -6.38 -3.17 -15.62
CA LEU A 101 -4.97 -2.82 -15.53
C LEU A 101 -4.13 -4.10 -15.35
N LYS A 102 -3.12 -4.27 -16.21
CA LYS A 102 -2.16 -5.37 -16.10
C LYS A 102 -1.08 -4.98 -15.09
N ILE A 103 -1.41 -5.09 -13.80
CA ILE A 103 -0.44 -4.91 -12.71
C ILE A 103 0.19 -6.26 -12.42
N SER A 104 1.47 -6.40 -12.71
CA SER A 104 2.22 -7.66 -12.67
C SER A 104 3.21 -7.75 -11.51
N SER A 105 3.53 -6.62 -10.88
CA SER A 105 4.49 -6.54 -9.77
C SER A 105 4.05 -5.53 -8.71
N GLU A 106 4.60 -5.68 -7.49
CA GLU A 106 4.42 -4.70 -6.42
C GLU A 106 4.91 -3.30 -6.84
N HIS A 107 6.02 -3.22 -7.58
CA HIS A 107 6.54 -1.96 -8.07
C HIS A 107 5.57 -1.22 -9.00
N GLU A 108 4.90 -1.95 -9.90
CA GLU A 108 3.86 -1.36 -10.77
C GLU A 108 2.62 -0.91 -9.96
N ALA A 109 2.26 -1.65 -8.92
CA ALA A 109 1.18 -1.25 -8.01
C ALA A 109 1.55 0.04 -7.25
N LEU A 110 2.81 0.16 -6.81
CA LEU A 110 3.30 1.33 -6.07
C LEU A 110 3.40 2.56 -6.96
N ASP A 111 3.94 2.42 -8.18
CA ASP A 111 3.97 3.51 -9.17
C ASP A 111 2.56 4.03 -9.45
N LEU A 112 1.59 3.12 -9.61
CA LEU A 112 0.20 3.50 -9.79
C LEU A 112 -0.35 4.25 -8.56
N ALA A 113 -0.07 3.79 -7.35
CA ALA A 113 -0.49 4.46 -6.12
C ALA A 113 0.05 5.89 -6.03
N ASP A 114 1.35 6.08 -6.30
CA ASP A 114 2.01 7.38 -6.31
C ASP A 114 1.40 8.33 -7.35
N ARG A 115 1.14 7.82 -8.56
CA ARG A 115 0.52 8.60 -9.65
C ARG A 115 -0.93 8.98 -9.35
N VAL A 116 -1.69 8.08 -8.72
CA VAL A 116 -3.06 8.34 -8.27
C VAL A 116 -3.06 9.38 -7.14
N GLU A 117 -2.23 9.26 -6.11
CA GLU A 117 -2.11 10.23 -5.01
C GLU A 117 -1.70 11.61 -5.53
N SER A 118 -0.67 11.68 -6.37
CA SER A 118 -0.21 12.91 -7.01
C SER A 118 -1.33 13.60 -7.80
N SER A 119 -2.10 12.82 -8.57
CA SER A 119 -3.22 13.35 -9.37
C SER A 119 -4.37 13.84 -8.50
N MET A 120 -4.72 13.08 -7.47
CA MET A 120 -5.74 13.44 -6.48
C MET A 120 -5.42 14.80 -5.85
N TYR A 121 -4.22 14.99 -5.32
CA TYR A 121 -3.84 16.25 -4.70
C TYR A 121 -3.67 17.40 -5.71
N THR A 122 -3.27 17.10 -6.94
CA THR A 122 -3.26 18.10 -8.02
C THR A 122 -4.67 18.63 -8.31
N TRP A 123 -5.68 17.75 -8.36
CA TRP A 123 -7.08 18.16 -8.58
C TRP A 123 -7.67 18.86 -7.36
N ARG A 124 -7.39 18.39 -6.13
CA ARG A 124 -7.78 19.09 -4.89
C ARG A 124 -7.22 20.51 -4.85
N ARG A 125 -5.92 20.69 -5.15
CA ARG A 125 -5.27 22.02 -5.22
C ARG A 125 -5.96 22.93 -6.23
N LYS A 126 -6.28 22.43 -7.42
CA LYS A 126 -6.97 23.22 -8.47
C LYS A 126 -8.40 23.61 -8.07
N ALA A 127 -9.13 22.72 -7.40
CA ALA A 127 -10.46 23.01 -6.89
C ALA A 127 -10.46 24.08 -5.80
N CYS A 128 -9.37 24.19 -5.01
CA CYS A 128 -9.21 25.22 -3.98
C CYS A 128 -8.68 26.56 -4.50
N LEU A 129 -7.75 26.57 -5.47
CA LEU A 129 -7.14 27.79 -6.02
C LEU A 129 -8.13 28.72 -6.75
N SER A 130 -9.27 28.21 -7.22
CA SER A 130 -10.31 29.03 -7.83
C SER A 130 -11.08 29.92 -6.83
N HIS A 131 -10.88 29.75 -5.52
CA HIS A 131 -11.51 30.59 -4.49
C HIS A 131 -10.74 31.88 -4.15
N SER A 132 -9.46 31.99 -4.51
CA SER A 132 -8.57 33.04 -4.02
C SER A 132 -8.04 34.00 -5.10
N LYS A 133 -8.46 33.86 -6.36
CA LYS A 133 -8.16 34.83 -7.43
C LYS A 133 -9.43 35.53 -7.92
N SER A 134 -9.98 36.43 -7.09
CA SER A 134 -11.06 37.35 -7.43
C SER A 134 -10.58 38.64 -8.12
N SER A 135 -9.40 38.64 -8.74
CA SER A 135 -8.90 39.83 -9.43
C SER A 135 -8.30 39.42 -10.78
N TRP A 136 -8.93 39.92 -11.86
CA TRP A 136 -8.47 39.90 -13.26
C TRP A 136 -8.99 38.84 -14.25
N LYS A 137 -10.11 38.16 -13.98
CA LYS A 137 -10.79 37.39 -15.06
C LYS A 137 -12.31 37.40 -14.99
N GLU A 138 -12.88 38.52 -14.55
CA GLU A 138 -14.30 38.79 -14.80
C GLU A 138 -14.45 39.27 -16.25
N VAL A 139 -15.32 38.61 -17.02
CA VAL A 139 -15.99 39.02 -18.27
C VAL A 139 -16.17 37.87 -19.30
N LYS A 140 -15.75 36.62 -19.06
CA LYS A 140 -16.19 35.52 -19.98
C LYS A 140 -16.49 34.10 -19.47
N ASP A 141 -16.02 33.63 -18.31
CA ASP A 141 -16.01 32.17 -18.04
C ASP A 141 -16.88 31.68 -16.85
N LEU A 142 -17.94 32.41 -16.46
CA LEU A 142 -18.74 32.06 -15.25
C LEU A 142 -19.50 30.71 -15.33
N MET A 143 -19.84 30.22 -16.54
CA MET A 143 -20.48 28.92 -16.72
C MET A 143 -19.48 27.75 -16.82
N ASP A 144 -18.26 28.00 -17.29
CA ASP A 144 -17.22 26.98 -17.52
C ASP A 144 -16.40 26.71 -16.24
N ASP A 145 -16.21 27.74 -15.40
CA ASP A 145 -15.43 27.63 -14.15
C ASP A 145 -16.14 26.79 -13.07
N THR A 146 -17.48 26.80 -13.02
CA THR A 146 -18.25 26.00 -12.03
C THR A 146 -18.23 24.52 -12.40
N ASP A 147 -18.51 24.19 -13.67
CA ASP A 147 -18.47 22.83 -14.19
C ASP A 147 -17.05 22.22 -14.11
N TRP A 148 -16.02 23.02 -14.41
CA TRP A 148 -14.63 22.57 -14.26
C TRP A 148 -14.19 22.32 -12.81
N LYS A 149 -14.70 23.12 -11.87
CA LYS A 149 -14.44 22.94 -10.44
C LYS A 149 -15.10 21.67 -9.90
N ASP A 150 -16.36 21.46 -10.24
CA ASP A 150 -17.11 20.27 -9.88
C ASP A 150 -16.44 19.02 -10.46
N LYS A 151 -15.94 19.11 -11.69
CA LYS A 151 -15.14 18.04 -12.32
C LYS A 151 -13.84 17.72 -11.56
N ASN A 152 -13.08 18.71 -11.12
CA ASN A 152 -11.86 18.44 -10.34
C ASN A 152 -12.17 17.80 -8.99
N TYR A 153 -13.26 18.18 -8.33
CA TYR A 153 -13.70 17.54 -7.10
C TYR A 153 -14.10 16.08 -7.34
N ILE A 154 -14.90 15.81 -8.37
CA ILE A 154 -15.29 14.44 -8.76
C ILE A 154 -14.06 13.59 -9.10
N LEU A 155 -13.09 14.12 -9.85
CA LEU A 155 -11.88 13.39 -10.19
C LEU A 155 -11.01 13.09 -8.96
N ALA A 156 -10.92 14.03 -8.02
CA ALA A 156 -10.21 13.81 -6.76
C ALA A 156 -10.88 12.73 -5.90
N ASP A 157 -12.20 12.77 -5.77
CA ASP A 157 -12.99 11.76 -5.03
C ASP A 157 -12.87 10.37 -5.68
N ARG A 158 -12.95 10.29 -7.01
CA ARG A 158 -12.71 9.04 -7.77
C ARG A 158 -11.27 8.52 -7.60
N ALA A 159 -10.28 9.42 -7.53
CA ALA A 159 -8.89 9.04 -7.29
C ALA A 159 -8.69 8.47 -5.89
N GLU A 160 -9.34 9.05 -4.88
CA GLU A 160 -9.34 8.55 -3.50
C GLU A 160 -9.96 7.15 -3.42
N ALA A 161 -11.10 6.95 -4.07
CA ALA A 161 -11.73 5.63 -4.16
C ALA A 161 -10.85 4.60 -4.88
N LEU A 162 -10.17 4.99 -5.95
CA LEU A 162 -9.23 4.13 -6.68
C LEU A 162 -8.03 3.74 -5.82
N LEU A 163 -7.43 4.70 -5.12
CA LEU A 163 -6.32 4.46 -4.21
C LEU A 163 -6.72 3.51 -3.07
N PHE A 164 -7.92 3.70 -2.51
CA PHE A 164 -8.45 2.83 -1.47
C PHE A 164 -8.60 1.38 -1.98
N SER A 165 -9.24 1.16 -3.13
CA SER A 165 -9.35 -0.18 -3.74
C SER A 165 -7.99 -0.79 -4.06
N LEU A 166 -7.02 0.02 -4.50
CA LEU A 166 -5.67 -0.44 -4.79
C LEU A 166 -4.97 -0.95 -3.53
N LYS A 167 -5.04 -0.20 -2.43
CA LYS A 167 -4.47 -0.60 -1.13
C LYS A 167 -5.16 -1.84 -0.54
N GLN A 168 -6.46 -2.04 -0.81
CA GLN A 168 -7.16 -3.29 -0.42
C GLN A 168 -6.68 -4.50 -1.23
N ARG A 169 -6.36 -4.32 -2.52
CA ARG A 169 -5.86 -5.39 -3.39
C ARG A 169 -4.39 -5.73 -3.12
N TYR A 170 -3.62 -4.75 -2.69
CA TYR A 170 -2.21 -4.88 -2.34
C TYR A 170 -1.98 -4.42 -0.89
N PRO A 171 -2.37 -5.23 0.11
CA PRO A 171 -2.30 -4.83 1.52
C PRO A 171 -0.86 -4.67 2.04
N GLU A 172 0.11 -5.30 1.38
CA GLU A 172 1.54 -5.23 1.72
C GLU A 172 2.30 -4.23 0.83
N LEU A 173 1.59 -3.28 0.22
CA LEU A 173 2.20 -2.28 -0.63
C LEU A 173 3.20 -1.45 0.19
N SER A 174 4.41 -1.30 -0.34
CA SER A 174 5.40 -0.37 0.19
C SER A 174 4.85 1.05 0.38
N GLN A 175 5.44 1.82 1.28
CA GLN A 175 5.04 3.21 1.56
C GLN A 175 5.10 4.07 0.30
N THR A 176 4.10 4.93 0.10
CA THR A 176 4.05 5.83 -1.05
C THR A 176 5.10 6.95 -0.92
N SER A 177 5.34 7.64 -2.02
CA SER A 177 6.17 8.86 -2.05
C SER A 177 5.61 9.94 -1.10
N LEU A 178 4.28 10.06 -0.99
CA LEU A 178 3.65 10.97 -0.03
C LEU A 178 3.85 10.51 1.41
N ASP A 179 3.68 9.21 1.71
CA ASP A 179 3.91 8.67 3.05
C ASP A 179 5.35 8.94 3.50
N THR A 180 6.31 8.70 2.60
CA THR A 180 7.73 9.02 2.82
C THR A 180 7.94 10.50 3.12
N CYS A 181 7.31 11.38 2.33
CA CYS A 181 7.40 12.83 2.53
C CYS A 181 6.77 13.25 3.88
N LYS A 182 5.61 12.70 4.24
CA LYS A 182 4.95 12.93 5.53
C LYS A 182 5.86 12.55 6.69
N ILE A 183 6.48 11.38 6.64
CA ILE A 183 7.41 10.90 7.67
C ILE A 183 8.63 11.83 7.78
N GLN A 184 9.22 12.20 6.63
CA GLN A 184 10.44 13.01 6.59
C GLN A 184 10.24 14.42 7.16
N TYR A 185 9.11 15.06 6.88
CA TYR A 185 8.87 16.46 7.24
C TYR A 185 7.93 16.65 8.45
N ASN A 186 7.43 15.56 9.05
CA ASN A 186 6.61 15.62 10.26
C ASN A 186 7.37 16.25 11.43
N ARG A 187 6.72 17.20 12.12
CA ARG A 187 7.26 17.87 13.32
C ARG A 187 6.53 17.48 14.61
N ASP A 188 5.42 16.74 14.50
CA ASP A 188 4.69 16.23 15.65
C ASP A 188 5.38 14.99 16.22
N VAL A 189 5.98 15.15 17.40
CA VAL A 189 6.72 14.08 18.09
C VAL A 189 5.79 12.90 18.45
N GLY A 190 4.54 13.17 18.81
CA GLY A 190 3.57 12.12 19.15
C GLY A 190 3.25 11.27 17.94
N LYS A 191 2.92 11.90 16.80
CA LYS A 191 2.67 11.19 15.53
C LYS A 191 3.92 10.45 15.04
N ALA A 192 5.12 11.02 15.21
CA ALA A 192 6.37 10.36 14.83
C ALA A 192 6.62 9.07 15.64
N VAL A 193 6.37 9.12 16.96
CA VAL A 193 6.49 7.93 17.81
C VAL A 193 5.45 6.88 17.43
N LEU A 194 4.19 7.29 17.20
CA LEU A 194 3.13 6.36 16.83
C LEU A 194 3.37 5.70 15.46
N GLU A 195 3.78 6.47 14.45
CA GLU A 195 4.15 5.95 13.13
C GLU A 195 5.31 4.94 13.23
N SER A 196 6.43 5.38 13.80
CA SER A 196 7.65 4.56 13.81
C SER A 196 7.50 3.29 14.64
N TYR A 197 6.83 3.37 15.79
CA TYR A 197 6.62 2.22 16.65
C TYR A 197 5.64 1.22 16.05
N SER A 198 4.53 1.69 15.48
CA SER A 198 3.58 0.81 14.79
C SER A 198 4.23 0.11 13.59
N ARG A 199 5.04 0.81 12.78
CA ARG A 199 5.76 0.21 11.65
C ARG A 199 6.77 -0.85 12.07
N VAL A 200 7.50 -0.65 13.16
CA VAL A 200 8.43 -1.67 13.68
C VAL A 200 7.68 -2.91 14.16
N LEU A 201 6.55 -2.73 14.85
CA LEU A 201 5.70 -3.85 15.28
C LEU A 201 5.10 -4.61 14.10
N GLU A 202 4.65 -3.89 13.08
CA GLU A 202 4.13 -4.46 11.84
C GLU A 202 5.16 -5.37 11.16
N GLY A 203 6.38 -4.87 10.96
CA GLY A 203 7.46 -5.62 10.33
C GLY A 203 7.94 -6.82 11.15
N LEU A 204 7.98 -6.70 12.48
CA LEU A 204 8.32 -7.82 13.36
C LEU A 204 7.24 -8.91 13.30
N ALA A 205 5.96 -8.53 13.37
CA ALA A 205 4.85 -9.47 13.32
C ALA A 205 4.79 -10.19 11.97
N PHE A 206 4.98 -9.46 10.86
CA PHE A 206 5.10 -10.02 9.51
C PHE A 206 6.22 -11.06 9.43
N ASN A 207 7.41 -10.73 9.92
CA ASN A 207 8.54 -11.66 9.91
C ASN A 207 8.28 -12.93 10.74
N ILE A 208 7.63 -12.80 11.90
CA ILE A 208 7.26 -13.97 12.73
C ILE A 208 6.27 -14.87 11.98
N VAL A 209 5.27 -14.31 11.29
CA VAL A 209 4.35 -15.08 10.44
C VAL A 209 5.13 -15.83 9.37
N ALA A 210 5.98 -15.13 8.60
CA ALA A 210 6.77 -15.72 7.53
C ALA A 210 7.71 -16.84 8.02
N TRP A 211 8.38 -16.64 9.16
CA TRP A 211 9.26 -17.67 9.72
C TRP A 211 8.52 -18.91 10.20
N ILE A 212 7.31 -18.76 10.75
CA ILE A 212 6.48 -19.91 11.11
C ILE A 212 5.98 -20.63 9.86
N GLU A 213 5.59 -19.89 8.82
CA GLU A 213 5.16 -20.46 7.55
C GLU A 213 6.28 -21.24 6.85
N ASP A 214 7.51 -20.75 6.90
CA ASP A 214 8.69 -21.44 6.40
C ASP A 214 8.87 -22.81 7.09
N VAL A 215 8.73 -22.87 8.42
CA VAL A 215 8.81 -24.12 9.19
C VAL A 215 7.67 -25.06 8.80
N LEU A 216 6.43 -24.56 8.73
CA LEU A 216 5.24 -25.35 8.36
C LEU A 216 5.30 -25.83 6.90
N CYS A 217 5.94 -25.09 6.01
CA CYS A 217 6.17 -25.48 4.63
C CYS A 217 7.13 -26.69 4.57
N VAL A 218 8.25 -26.61 5.30
CA VAL A 218 9.20 -27.73 5.40
C VAL A 218 8.55 -28.95 6.06
N ASP A 219 7.75 -28.76 7.11
CA ASP A 219 6.98 -29.85 7.75
C ASP A 219 6.12 -30.62 6.73
N LYS A 220 5.30 -29.91 5.96
CA LYS A 220 4.46 -30.52 4.90
C LYS A 220 5.28 -31.29 3.86
N SER A 221 6.46 -30.77 3.50
CA SER A 221 7.35 -31.43 2.53
C SER A 221 7.95 -32.74 3.05
N MET A 222 8.09 -32.89 4.37
CA MET A 222 8.59 -34.13 4.99
C MET A 222 7.48 -35.17 5.11
N THR A 223 6.27 -34.76 5.48
CA THR A 223 5.11 -35.68 5.53
C THR A 223 4.77 -36.26 4.15
N ASN A 224 4.84 -35.46 3.09
CA ASN A 224 4.53 -35.91 1.72
C ASN A 224 5.60 -36.85 1.10
N ARG A 225 6.76 -37.03 1.75
CA ARG A 225 7.80 -37.96 1.29
C ARG A 225 7.68 -39.37 1.87
N GLU A 226 6.78 -39.56 2.84
CA GLU A 226 6.54 -40.83 3.53
C GLU A 226 5.28 -41.56 3.03
N VAL A 227 4.62 -41.03 1.99
CA VAL A 227 3.52 -41.66 1.23
C VAL A 227 4.01 -41.97 -0.18
#